data_AF-A0A2S0VVU6-F1
#
_entry.id   AF-A0A2S0VVU6-F1
#
_cell.length_a   1.000
_cell.length_b   1.000
_cell.length_c   1.000
_cell.angle_alpha   90.00
_cell.angle_beta   90.00
_cell.angle_gamma   90.00
#
_symmetry.space_group_name_H-M   'P 1'
#
loop_
_entity.id
_entity.type
_entity.pdbx_description
1 polymer ?
#
loop_
_entity_poly.entity_id
_entity_poly.type
_entity_poly.pdbx_seq_one_letter_code
_entity_poly.pdbx_strand_id
1 'polypeptide(L)'
;MDTLISQLKQVSFFKDLPAALLEQLTNAGQFKTKHAGEVIANQFDKTENIYFLLSGKVKYLVQLGHIGQSRAVNNRQPIDKEKYQVGGSEFAGTLIGWSAFRQPHRFNSTVECETSCQLFKLPLKAINAFRAADHPWSVLINERIIQEIALQYRGARSYLFGTKTETYINKPNWSVTTSLSAAQLMQPLAASYFFEDFADHDLEVLANLTKTIELQPGETLLREGEYAKHLFMLVDGQIELNFLKKRDLPEDTVLYEQNANKNKVVLRTLSDSGHVIGWMAMAPNQPQPIHDVNAVALTQCRLVAWSADDLAQLANTHPSLFYQIQQQIIWLLGGRVRSTRTRFLAQHYGQEAIALQAMLNQNAALLGADSELYKIPFYLNQRMTYIDAFNTLDNVMANGSKLERLLAQQCLDVLELVYKEMQIYEKTKTIYQLVSRSQAETSSAIRQASCQAFIELFELADCVIQGEENLPTESGHIFVMNHLRNDEDNRLVNLHPYGSISFAA
;
A
#
# COMPACT_ATOMS: atom_id res chain seq x y z
N MET A 1 -13.74 6.65 -39.11
CA MET A 1 -12.89 7.31 -38.11
C MET A 1 -13.75 8.09 -37.11
N ASP A 2 -14.72 8.87 -37.58
CA ASP A 2 -15.61 9.69 -36.74
C ASP A 2 -16.42 8.91 -35.70
N THR A 3 -16.96 7.74 -36.06
CA THR A 3 -17.67 6.86 -35.11
C THR A 3 -16.76 6.33 -34.00
N LEU A 4 -15.47 6.09 -34.31
CA LEU A 4 -14.49 5.58 -33.35
C LEU A 4 -14.05 6.67 -32.37
N ILE A 5 -13.80 7.88 -32.89
CA ILE A 5 -13.52 9.07 -32.09
C ILE A 5 -14.71 9.37 -31.17
N SER A 6 -15.93 9.23 -31.66
CA SER A 6 -17.15 9.40 -30.86
C SER A 6 -17.23 8.39 -29.70
N GLN A 7 -16.90 7.12 -29.95
CA GLN A 7 -16.86 6.09 -28.89
C GLN A 7 -15.77 6.36 -27.86
N LEU A 8 -14.55 6.72 -28.28
CA LEU A 8 -13.46 7.03 -27.35
C LEU A 8 -13.77 8.27 -26.51
N LYS A 9 -14.44 9.29 -27.04
CA LYS A 9 -14.84 10.48 -26.26
C LYS A 9 -15.76 10.17 -25.06
N GLN A 10 -16.47 9.04 -25.07
CA GLN A 10 -17.32 8.62 -23.96
C GLN A 10 -16.54 7.96 -22.81
N VAL A 11 -15.25 7.68 -23.04
CA VAL A 11 -14.38 6.97 -22.10
C VAL A 11 -13.61 7.98 -21.24
N SER A 12 -13.59 7.79 -19.92
CA SER A 12 -12.97 8.70 -18.93
C SER A 12 -11.59 9.21 -19.35
N PHE A 13 -10.71 8.29 -19.77
CA PHE A 13 -9.34 8.59 -20.16
C PHE A 13 -9.24 9.55 -21.36
N PHE A 14 -10.07 9.34 -22.38
CA PHE A 14 -10.03 10.09 -23.64
C PHE A 14 -10.96 11.31 -23.65
N LYS A 15 -11.83 11.41 -22.65
CA LYS A 15 -12.76 12.52 -22.49
C LYS A 15 -11.98 13.84 -22.39
N ASP A 16 -12.47 14.83 -23.12
CA ASP A 16 -11.95 16.19 -23.16
C ASP A 16 -10.48 16.32 -23.63
N LEU A 17 -9.90 15.27 -24.23
CA LEU A 17 -8.60 15.39 -24.89
C LEU A 17 -8.70 16.30 -26.12
N PRO A 18 -7.64 17.09 -26.43
CA PRO A 18 -7.57 17.86 -27.66
C PRO A 18 -7.86 16.98 -28.89
N ALA A 19 -8.66 17.49 -29.83
CA ALA A 19 -9.10 16.70 -30.99
C ALA A 19 -7.92 16.12 -31.79
N ALA A 20 -6.86 16.92 -31.99
CA ALA A 20 -5.64 16.49 -32.68
C ALA A 20 -4.89 15.37 -31.91
N LEU A 21 -4.85 15.43 -30.58
CA LEU A 21 -4.27 14.36 -29.77
C LEU A 21 -5.09 13.08 -29.93
N LEU A 22 -6.41 13.18 -29.79
CA LEU A 22 -7.31 12.04 -29.91
C LEU A 22 -7.21 11.38 -31.29
N GLU A 23 -7.12 12.18 -32.36
CA GLU A 23 -6.91 11.69 -33.72
C GLU A 23 -5.58 10.92 -33.83
N GLN A 24 -4.47 11.48 -33.32
CA GLN A 24 -3.17 10.80 -33.35
C GLN A 24 -3.17 9.48 -32.57
N LEU A 25 -3.77 9.47 -31.37
CA LEU A 25 -3.92 8.24 -30.57
C LEU A 25 -4.79 7.21 -31.31
N THR A 26 -5.89 7.65 -31.91
CA THR A 26 -6.81 6.78 -32.68
C THR A 26 -6.11 6.18 -33.91
N ASN A 27 -5.32 6.98 -34.63
CA ASN A 27 -4.55 6.55 -35.80
C ASN A 27 -3.46 5.53 -35.45
N ALA A 28 -2.86 5.65 -34.26
CA ALA A 28 -1.84 4.72 -33.78
C ALA A 28 -2.42 3.44 -33.16
N GLY A 29 -3.64 3.51 -32.62
CA GLY A 29 -4.27 2.40 -31.91
C GLY A 29 -5.11 1.46 -32.78
N GLN A 30 -5.62 0.40 -32.17
CA GLN A 30 -6.43 -0.62 -32.84
C GLN A 30 -7.54 -1.12 -31.91
N PHE A 31 -8.74 -1.29 -32.45
CA PHE A 31 -9.82 -1.98 -31.75
C PHE A 31 -9.59 -3.49 -31.80
N LYS A 32 -9.83 -4.15 -30.67
CA LYS A 32 -9.75 -5.61 -30.53
C LYS A 32 -11.00 -6.10 -29.81
N THR A 33 -11.56 -7.18 -30.31
CA THR A 33 -12.56 -7.97 -29.60
C THR A 33 -11.89 -9.21 -29.05
N LYS A 34 -12.20 -9.55 -27.81
CA LYS A 34 -11.81 -10.82 -27.17
C LYS A 34 -13.02 -11.47 -26.53
N HIS A 35 -13.12 -12.78 -26.65
CA HIS A 35 -14.19 -13.57 -26.06
C HIS A 35 -13.93 -13.88 -24.59
N ALA A 36 -14.97 -14.32 -23.87
CA ALA A 36 -14.83 -14.78 -22.49
C ALA A 36 -13.78 -15.90 -22.39
N GLY A 37 -12.94 -15.85 -21.36
CA GLY A 37 -11.81 -16.76 -21.14
C GLY A 37 -10.54 -16.40 -21.90
N GLU A 38 -10.58 -15.47 -22.87
CA GLU A 38 -9.37 -15.05 -23.57
C GLU A 38 -8.48 -14.14 -22.72
N VAL A 39 -7.18 -14.38 -22.82
CA VAL A 39 -6.16 -13.57 -22.14
C VAL A 39 -5.82 -12.33 -22.97
N ILE A 40 -5.83 -11.16 -22.32
CA ILE A 40 -5.40 -9.87 -22.88
C ILE A 40 -3.88 -9.71 -22.73
N ALA A 41 -3.36 -10.10 -21.56
CA ALA A 41 -1.95 -10.00 -21.19
C ALA A 41 -1.59 -11.11 -20.19
N ASN A 42 -0.42 -11.74 -20.31
CA ASN A 42 0.08 -12.63 -19.26
C ASN A 42 1.02 -11.89 -18.33
N GLN A 43 1.02 -12.29 -17.07
CA GLN A 43 2.01 -11.85 -16.09
C GLN A 43 3.43 -12.12 -16.61
N PHE A 44 4.35 -11.20 -16.33
CA PHE A 44 5.76 -11.20 -16.73
C PHE A 44 6.03 -11.04 -18.23
N ASP A 45 5.03 -11.11 -19.12
CA ASP A 45 5.25 -10.80 -20.52
C ASP A 45 5.74 -9.36 -20.68
N LYS A 46 6.75 -9.18 -21.55
CA LYS A 46 7.21 -7.85 -21.94
C LYS A 46 6.09 -7.13 -22.67
N THR A 47 5.90 -5.85 -22.39
CA THR A 47 4.81 -5.07 -22.95
C THR A 47 5.30 -3.85 -23.72
N GLU A 48 4.76 -3.72 -24.92
CA GLU A 48 4.93 -2.56 -25.80
C GLU A 48 3.59 -1.88 -26.08
N ASN A 49 2.51 -2.35 -25.44
CA ASN A 49 1.15 -1.91 -25.71
C ASN A 49 0.37 -1.82 -24.40
N ILE A 50 -0.48 -0.81 -24.32
CA ILE A 50 -1.52 -0.70 -23.30
C ILE A 50 -2.88 -0.96 -23.93
N TYR A 51 -3.86 -1.29 -23.10
CA TYR A 51 -5.23 -1.54 -23.54
C TYR A 51 -6.19 -0.71 -22.70
N PHE A 52 -7.24 -0.21 -23.33
CA PHE A 52 -8.36 0.40 -22.64
C PHE A 52 -9.58 -0.48 -22.82
N LEU A 53 -10.22 -0.87 -21.72
CA LEU A 53 -11.48 -1.58 -21.75
C LEU A 53 -12.58 -0.64 -22.24
N LEU A 54 -13.24 -0.94 -23.34
CA LEU A 54 -14.36 -0.14 -23.86
C LEU A 54 -15.70 -0.70 -23.39
N SER A 55 -15.81 -2.02 -23.34
CA SER A 55 -16.96 -2.74 -22.78
C SER A 55 -16.58 -4.18 -22.41
N GLY A 56 -17.43 -4.82 -21.62
CA GLY A 56 -17.19 -6.16 -21.08
C GLY A 56 -16.54 -6.09 -19.69
N LYS A 57 -16.11 -7.24 -19.19
CA LYS A 57 -15.56 -7.41 -17.84
C LYS A 57 -14.26 -8.19 -17.90
N VAL A 58 -13.26 -7.75 -17.14
CA VAL A 58 -11.95 -8.41 -17.01
C VAL A 58 -11.66 -8.75 -15.56
N LYS A 59 -10.90 -9.82 -15.34
CA LYS A 59 -10.32 -10.18 -14.03
C LYS A 59 -8.79 -10.08 -14.08
N TYR A 60 -8.22 -9.69 -12.96
CA TYR A 60 -6.77 -9.65 -12.74
C TYR A 60 -6.35 -10.89 -11.98
N LEU A 61 -5.39 -11.61 -12.54
CA LEU A 61 -4.90 -12.89 -12.04
C LEU A 61 -3.41 -12.79 -11.72
N VAL A 62 -3.02 -13.16 -10.51
CA VAL A 62 -1.61 -13.28 -10.12
C VAL A 62 -1.26 -14.75 -10.02
N GLN A 63 -0.24 -15.16 -10.75
CA GLN A 63 0.34 -16.49 -10.58
C GLN A 63 1.42 -16.41 -9.51
N LEU A 64 1.16 -17.07 -8.40
CA LEU A 64 2.20 -17.41 -7.45
C LEU A 64 2.95 -18.60 -8.08
N GLY A 65 4.24 -18.42 -8.41
CA GLY A 65 4.96 -19.33 -9.32
C GLY A 65 4.92 -20.81 -8.90
N HIS A 66 5.14 -21.72 -9.87
CA HIS A 66 5.55 -23.09 -9.56
C HIS A 66 7.01 -23.05 -9.08
N ILE A 67 7.23 -22.84 -7.78
CA ILE A 67 8.57 -22.86 -7.21
C ILE A 67 8.64 -24.11 -6.33
N GLY A 68 9.44 -25.06 -6.80
CA GLY A 68 9.39 -26.48 -6.45
C GLY A 68 9.31 -26.75 -4.95
N GLN A 69 8.39 -27.65 -4.60
CA GLN A 69 8.41 -28.43 -3.36
C GLN A 69 9.01 -27.68 -2.14
N SER A 70 8.45 -26.50 -1.79
CA SER A 70 8.53 -26.12 -0.39
C SER A 70 7.68 -27.16 0.33
N ARG A 71 8.37 -28.09 1.01
CA ARG A 71 7.77 -29.20 1.75
C ARG A 71 6.53 -28.69 2.45
N ALA A 72 5.43 -29.41 2.28
CA ALA A 72 4.19 -29.22 3.01
C ALA A 72 4.49 -28.94 4.50
N VAL A 73 4.53 -27.66 4.85
CA VAL A 73 4.41 -27.23 6.23
C VAL A 73 2.90 -27.11 6.41
N ASN A 74 2.36 -28.03 7.21
CA ASN A 74 0.98 -28.11 7.65
C ASN A 74 -0.04 -28.53 6.59
N ASN A 75 -0.09 -29.82 6.23
CA ASN A 75 -1.27 -30.58 5.77
C ASN A 75 -2.27 -29.93 4.77
N ARG A 76 -1.89 -28.84 4.09
CA ARG A 76 -2.67 -28.16 3.06
C ARG A 76 -2.23 -28.74 1.72
N GLN A 77 -3.21 -29.23 0.97
CA GLN A 77 -3.00 -30.00 -0.26
C GLN A 77 -2.05 -29.29 -1.24
N PRO A 78 -1.28 -30.03 -2.05
CA PRO A 78 -0.49 -29.46 -3.12
C PRO A 78 -1.43 -28.81 -4.14
N ILE A 79 -1.28 -27.51 -4.29
CA ILE A 79 -2.11 -26.71 -5.18
C ILE A 79 -1.51 -26.76 -6.59
N ASP A 80 -2.06 -27.61 -7.44
CA ASP A 80 -1.77 -27.61 -8.87
C ASP A 80 -2.53 -26.47 -9.56
N LYS A 81 -1.79 -25.47 -10.07
CA LYS A 81 -2.23 -24.34 -10.91
C LYS A 81 -3.15 -23.30 -10.25
N GLU A 82 -2.65 -22.43 -9.37
CA GLU A 82 -3.47 -21.31 -8.88
C GLU A 82 -2.98 -19.95 -9.41
N LYS A 83 -3.61 -19.54 -10.52
CA LYS A 83 -3.77 -18.12 -10.81
C LYS A 83 -4.84 -17.60 -9.85
N TYR A 84 -4.47 -16.72 -8.94
CA TYR A 84 -5.40 -16.15 -7.96
C TYR A 84 -6.03 -14.88 -8.50
N GLN A 85 -7.35 -14.76 -8.38
CA GLN A 85 -8.05 -13.53 -8.72
C GLN A 85 -7.83 -12.48 -7.64
N VAL A 86 -7.18 -11.38 -8.02
CA VAL A 86 -6.82 -10.26 -7.14
C VAL A 86 -7.57 -8.96 -7.48
N GLY A 87 -8.68 -9.10 -8.22
CA GLY A 87 -9.56 -8.02 -8.62
C GLY A 87 -10.09 -8.19 -10.04
N GLY A 88 -10.77 -7.15 -10.52
CA GLY A 88 -11.29 -7.06 -11.88
C GLY A 88 -11.81 -5.66 -12.18
N SER A 89 -12.30 -5.45 -13.39
CA SER A 89 -13.00 -4.23 -13.78
C SER A 89 -14.00 -4.48 -14.89
N GLU A 90 -15.11 -3.77 -14.84
CA GLU A 90 -16.12 -3.67 -15.89
C GLU A 90 -16.31 -2.22 -16.38
N PHE A 91 -15.51 -1.28 -15.85
CA PHE A 91 -15.64 0.14 -16.16
C PHE A 91 -14.99 0.44 -17.51
N ALA A 92 -15.77 1.06 -18.41
CA ALA A 92 -15.26 1.63 -19.64
C ALA A 92 -14.18 2.67 -19.34
N GLY A 93 -13.03 2.55 -19.99
CA GLY A 93 -11.83 3.37 -19.78
C GLY A 93 -10.75 2.74 -18.96
N THR A 94 -11.03 1.61 -18.32
CA THR A 94 -10.05 0.91 -17.51
C THR A 94 -8.75 0.69 -18.27
N LEU A 95 -7.69 1.34 -17.80
CA LEU A 95 -6.33 1.15 -18.30
C LEU A 95 -5.77 -0.21 -17.84
N ILE A 96 -5.46 -1.05 -18.82
CA ILE A 96 -4.80 -2.34 -18.67
C ILE A 96 -3.38 -2.22 -19.20
N GLY A 97 -2.41 -2.68 -18.40
CA GLY A 97 -0.99 -2.62 -18.79
C GLY A 97 -0.27 -1.35 -18.37
N TRP A 98 -0.77 -0.60 -17.38
CA TRP A 98 -0.05 0.56 -16.84
C TRP A 98 1.36 0.23 -16.33
N SER A 99 1.65 -1.04 -16.00
CA SER A 99 3.01 -1.48 -15.62
C SER A 99 4.01 -1.35 -16.78
N ALA A 100 3.53 -1.14 -18.00
CA ALA A 100 4.33 -0.80 -19.16
C ALA A 100 5.06 0.55 -19.03
N PHE A 101 4.63 1.45 -18.14
CA PHE A 101 5.30 2.73 -17.89
C PHE A 101 6.47 2.62 -16.91
N ARG A 102 6.77 1.42 -16.39
CA ARG A 102 7.85 1.17 -15.44
C ARG A 102 8.77 0.07 -15.95
N GLN A 103 10.08 0.27 -15.86
CA GLN A 103 11.05 -0.81 -16.09
C GLN A 103 10.78 -2.01 -15.16
N PRO A 104 10.84 -3.26 -15.64
CA PRO A 104 11.37 -3.71 -16.94
C PRO A 104 10.32 -3.78 -18.08
N HIS A 105 9.25 -2.99 -18.01
CA HIS A 105 8.14 -2.95 -18.97
C HIS A 105 7.47 -4.31 -19.14
N ARG A 106 7.01 -4.88 -18.02
CA ARG A 106 6.34 -6.19 -17.97
C ARG A 106 4.98 -6.07 -17.30
N PHE A 107 4.04 -6.92 -17.71
CA PHE A 107 2.76 -7.04 -17.02
C PHE A 107 2.95 -7.61 -15.61
N ASN A 108 2.36 -6.97 -14.61
CA ASN A 108 2.42 -7.39 -13.21
C ASN A 108 1.37 -8.46 -12.84
N SER A 109 0.36 -8.64 -13.69
CA SER A 109 -0.71 -9.63 -13.54
C SER A 109 -1.15 -10.12 -14.91
N THR A 110 -1.65 -11.34 -14.96
CA THR A 110 -2.43 -11.82 -16.10
C THR A 110 -3.78 -11.12 -16.10
N VAL A 111 -4.28 -10.74 -17.28
CA VAL A 111 -5.59 -10.12 -17.43
C VAL A 111 -6.41 -10.97 -18.39
N GLU A 112 -7.56 -11.45 -17.93
CA GLU A 112 -8.44 -12.35 -18.67
C GLU A 112 -9.84 -11.75 -18.78
N CYS A 113 -10.47 -11.93 -19.93
CA CYS A 113 -11.86 -11.55 -20.19
C CYS A 113 -12.82 -12.46 -19.40
N GLU A 114 -13.60 -11.93 -18.47
CA GLU A 114 -14.72 -12.65 -17.84
C GLU A 114 -15.94 -12.72 -18.77
N THR A 115 -16.15 -11.66 -19.56
CA THR A 115 -17.16 -11.61 -20.62
C THR A 115 -16.50 -11.23 -21.94
N SER A 116 -17.24 -11.21 -23.05
CA SER A 116 -16.67 -10.69 -24.30
C SER A 116 -16.33 -9.20 -24.12
N CYS A 117 -15.07 -8.85 -24.38
CA CYS A 117 -14.55 -7.50 -24.21
C CYS A 117 -14.29 -6.81 -25.54
N GLN A 118 -14.63 -5.53 -25.59
CA GLN A 118 -14.13 -4.61 -26.61
C GLN A 118 -12.98 -3.80 -25.99
N LEU A 119 -11.86 -3.74 -26.71
CA LEU A 119 -10.62 -3.15 -26.24
C LEU A 119 -10.08 -2.16 -27.27
N PHE A 120 -9.49 -1.06 -26.80
CA PHE A 120 -8.63 -0.21 -27.61
C PHE A 120 -7.18 -0.46 -27.24
N LYS A 121 -6.42 -1.10 -28.13
CA LYS A 121 -4.99 -1.39 -27.98
C LYS A 121 -4.18 -0.21 -28.51
N LEU A 122 -3.32 0.37 -27.69
CA LEU A 122 -2.46 1.50 -28.06
C LEU A 122 -0.98 1.14 -27.88
N PRO A 123 -0.14 1.27 -28.92
CA PRO A 123 1.31 1.09 -28.78
C PRO A 123 1.94 2.16 -27.89
N LEU A 124 2.79 1.77 -26.95
CA LEU A 124 3.52 2.70 -26.07
C LEU A 124 4.37 3.70 -26.85
N LYS A 125 4.94 3.29 -28.00
CA LYS A 125 5.71 4.17 -28.86
C LYS A 125 4.96 5.44 -29.28
N ALA A 126 3.63 5.36 -29.41
CA ALA A 126 2.80 6.51 -29.77
C ALA A 126 2.74 7.54 -28.63
N ILE A 127 2.71 7.07 -27.38
CA ILE A 127 2.76 7.94 -26.19
C ILE A 127 4.18 8.48 -26.00
N ASN A 128 5.18 7.61 -26.10
CA ASN A 128 6.59 7.97 -25.90
C ASN A 128 7.10 8.98 -26.95
N ALA A 129 6.51 9.01 -28.14
CA ALA A 129 6.82 10.00 -29.16
C ALA A 129 6.56 11.43 -28.67
N PHE A 130 5.50 11.66 -27.89
CA PHE A 130 5.23 12.98 -27.30
C PHE A 130 6.30 13.39 -26.30
N ARG A 131 6.77 12.45 -25.48
CA ARG A 131 7.87 12.72 -24.55
C ARG A 131 9.18 13.02 -25.30
N ALA A 132 9.51 12.23 -26.32
CA ALA A 132 10.71 12.44 -27.12
C ALA A 132 10.73 13.79 -27.84
N ALA A 133 9.55 14.34 -28.16
CA ALA A 133 9.37 15.65 -28.76
C ALA A 133 9.16 16.80 -27.75
N ASP A 134 9.26 16.53 -26.44
CA ASP A 134 8.91 17.45 -25.34
C ASP A 134 7.54 18.14 -25.54
N HIS A 135 6.59 17.39 -26.09
CA HIS A 135 5.27 17.90 -26.46
C HIS A 135 4.37 17.99 -25.21
N PRO A 136 3.60 19.08 -24.98
CA PRO A 136 2.73 19.24 -23.80
C PRO A 136 1.74 18.09 -23.55
N TRP A 137 1.41 17.33 -24.60
CA TRP A 137 0.56 16.14 -24.48
C TRP A 137 1.18 15.02 -23.66
N SER A 138 2.51 14.95 -23.49
CA SER A 138 3.13 13.96 -22.61
C SER A 138 2.71 14.16 -21.14
N VAL A 139 2.61 15.41 -20.71
CA VAL A 139 2.12 15.78 -19.37
C VAL A 139 0.64 15.41 -19.23
N LEU A 140 -0.19 15.80 -20.19
CA LEU A 140 -1.64 15.50 -20.17
C LEU A 140 -1.93 13.99 -20.15
N ILE A 141 -1.21 13.20 -20.95
CA ILE A 141 -1.38 11.74 -20.98
C ILE A 141 -0.98 11.12 -19.63
N ASN A 142 0.12 11.57 -19.02
CA ASN A 142 0.53 11.10 -17.71
C ASN A 142 -0.49 11.41 -16.62
N GLU A 143 -1.12 12.59 -16.64
CA GLU A 143 -2.22 12.90 -15.70
C GLU A 143 -3.34 11.87 -15.80
N ARG A 144 -3.75 11.54 -17.03
CA ARG A 144 -4.78 10.51 -17.27
C ARG A 144 -4.33 9.13 -16.80
N ILE A 145 -3.06 8.78 -16.98
CA ILE A 145 -2.50 7.51 -16.47
C ILE A 145 -2.53 7.48 -14.94
N ILE A 146 -2.13 8.56 -14.26
CA ILE A 146 -2.18 8.69 -12.79
C ILE A 146 -3.61 8.48 -12.28
N GLN A 147 -4.59 9.12 -12.91
CA GLN A 147 -6.01 8.97 -12.59
C GLN A 147 -6.48 7.52 -12.71
N GLU A 148 -6.13 6.83 -13.80
CA GLU A 148 -6.54 5.45 -14.00
C GLU A 148 -5.86 4.48 -13.00
N ILE A 149 -4.57 4.68 -12.68
CA ILE A 149 -3.89 3.87 -11.66
C ILE A 149 -4.49 4.13 -10.27
N ALA A 150 -4.90 5.37 -9.98
CA ALA A 150 -5.61 5.71 -8.75
C ALA A 150 -6.90 4.91 -8.58
N LEU A 151 -7.71 4.82 -9.63
CA LEU A 151 -8.94 4.03 -9.66
C LEU A 151 -8.65 2.54 -9.43
N GLN A 152 -7.59 2.02 -10.04
CA GLN A 152 -7.14 0.64 -9.82
C GLN A 152 -6.69 0.39 -8.38
N TYR A 153 -6.01 1.35 -7.77
CA TYR A 153 -5.60 1.27 -6.37
C TYR A 153 -6.81 1.25 -5.44
N ARG A 154 -7.77 2.14 -5.67
CA ARG A 154 -9.04 2.14 -4.94
C ARG A 154 -9.76 0.79 -5.08
N GLY A 155 -9.88 0.27 -6.31
CA GLY A 155 -10.48 -1.04 -6.57
C GLY A 155 -9.75 -2.19 -5.86
N ALA A 156 -8.41 -2.18 -5.84
CA ALA A 156 -7.62 -3.18 -5.13
C ALA A 156 -7.86 -3.12 -3.60
N ARG A 157 -7.97 -1.92 -3.01
CA ARG A 157 -8.32 -1.77 -1.59
C ARG A 157 -9.73 -2.25 -1.30
N SER A 158 -10.70 -1.93 -2.15
CA SER A 158 -12.08 -2.43 -2.02
C SER A 158 -12.12 -3.95 -2.04
N TYR A 159 -11.28 -4.59 -2.87
CA TYR A 159 -11.14 -6.04 -2.92
C TYR A 159 -10.49 -6.62 -1.66
N LEU A 160 -9.47 -5.94 -1.12
CA LEU A 160 -8.78 -6.33 0.12
C LEU A 160 -9.68 -6.23 1.36
N PHE A 161 -10.41 -5.11 1.50
CA PHE A 161 -11.14 -4.80 2.74
C PHE A 161 -12.65 -5.05 2.65
N GLY A 162 -13.16 -5.36 1.46
CA GLY A 162 -14.57 -5.65 1.20
C GLY A 162 -15.51 -4.44 1.28
N THR A 163 -15.08 -3.24 0.86
CA THR A 163 -15.87 -1.99 1.04
C THR A 163 -15.88 -0.98 -0.11
N LYS A 164 -16.92 -0.15 -0.11
CA LYS A 164 -16.98 1.18 -0.76
C LYS A 164 -16.65 2.26 0.29
N THR A 165 -15.72 3.16 -0.03
CA THR A 165 -15.25 4.29 0.79
C THR A 165 -16.29 5.43 0.86
N GLU A 166 -16.39 6.12 2.01
CA GLU A 166 -17.24 7.32 2.21
C GLU A 166 -16.38 8.59 2.37
N THR A 167 -16.91 9.74 1.95
CA THR A 167 -16.28 11.06 2.09
C THR A 167 -16.71 11.75 3.38
N TYR A 168 -15.76 12.21 4.20
CA TYR A 168 -16.02 13.02 5.39
C TYR A 168 -15.69 14.50 5.13
N ILE A 169 -16.48 15.43 5.67
CA ILE A 169 -16.23 16.87 5.52
C ILE A 169 -15.88 17.44 6.90
N ASN A 170 -14.60 17.76 7.12
CA ASN A 170 -14.13 18.58 8.24
C ASN A 170 -12.83 19.26 7.83
N LYS A 171 -12.77 20.60 7.86
CA LYS A 171 -11.62 21.35 7.35
C LYS A 171 -10.30 20.89 8.01
N PRO A 172 -9.19 20.80 7.25
CA PRO A 172 -7.89 20.54 7.84
C PRO A 172 -7.52 21.72 8.75
N ASN A 173 -7.05 21.40 9.96
CA ASN A 173 -6.53 22.38 10.92
C ASN A 173 -5.03 22.12 11.06
N TRP A 174 -4.26 22.57 10.08
CA TRP A 174 -2.80 22.68 10.23
C TRP A 174 -2.39 24.09 9.83
N SER A 175 -1.43 24.66 10.55
CA SER A 175 -0.86 25.97 10.23
C SER A 175 0.42 25.81 9.43
N VAL A 176 0.60 26.66 8.41
CA VAL A 176 1.92 26.84 7.77
C VAL A 176 2.82 27.50 8.82
N THR A 177 3.91 26.84 9.19
CA THR A 177 4.92 27.40 10.09
C THR A 177 6.13 27.84 9.25
N THR A 178 7.02 28.64 9.86
CA THR A 178 8.24 29.22 9.27
C THR A 178 8.89 28.37 8.18
N SER A 179 9.12 28.99 7.02
CA SER A 179 9.73 28.36 5.85
C SER A 179 11.18 27.97 6.12
N LEU A 180 11.51 26.69 6.00
CA LEU A 180 12.90 26.28 5.78
C LEU A 180 13.43 26.94 4.50
N SER A 181 14.69 27.37 4.50
CA SER A 181 15.33 27.85 3.27
C SER A 181 15.51 26.70 2.28
N ALA A 182 15.54 27.01 0.98
CA ALA A 182 15.75 26.00 -0.05
C ALA A 182 17.04 25.16 0.21
N ALA A 183 18.12 25.81 0.68
CA ALA A 183 19.37 25.15 1.04
C ALA A 183 19.20 24.08 2.15
N GLN A 184 18.33 24.33 3.13
CA GLN A 184 18.04 23.37 4.21
C GLN A 184 17.19 22.18 3.73
N LEU A 185 16.50 22.32 2.60
CA LEU A 185 15.63 21.29 2.04
C LEU A 185 16.32 20.40 0.99
N MET A 186 17.47 20.83 0.47
CA MET A 186 18.22 20.06 -0.52
C MET A 186 18.58 18.65 -0.01
N GLN A 187 19.09 18.54 1.22
CA GLN A 187 19.47 17.23 1.76
C GLN A 187 18.25 16.29 1.96
N PRO A 188 17.13 16.71 2.60
CA PRO A 188 15.94 15.88 2.67
C PRO A 188 15.36 15.48 1.31
N LEU A 189 15.35 16.40 0.32
CA LEU A 189 14.85 16.11 -1.02
C LEU A 189 15.76 15.10 -1.74
N ALA A 190 17.08 15.29 -1.71
CA ALA A 190 18.05 14.39 -2.34
C ALA A 190 18.09 12.99 -1.68
N ALA A 191 17.82 12.91 -0.38
CA ALA A 191 17.75 11.64 0.35
C ALA A 191 16.47 10.85 0.06
N SER A 192 15.42 11.51 -0.46
CA SER A 192 14.14 10.86 -0.78
C SER A 192 14.28 9.91 -1.95
N TYR A 193 13.74 8.69 -1.80
CA TYR A 193 13.63 7.74 -2.92
C TYR A 193 12.73 8.27 -4.04
N PHE A 194 11.81 9.19 -3.74
CA PHE A 194 10.90 9.75 -4.73
C PHE A 194 11.62 10.68 -5.72
N PHE A 195 12.68 11.36 -5.27
CA PHE A 195 13.44 12.31 -6.09
C PHE A 195 14.82 11.77 -6.50
N GLU A 196 14.99 10.45 -6.47
CA GLU A 196 16.28 9.77 -6.69
C GLU A 196 17.01 10.18 -7.98
N ASP A 197 16.28 10.31 -9.08
CA ASP A 197 16.82 10.57 -10.42
C ASP A 197 16.76 12.05 -10.80
N PHE A 198 16.49 12.94 -9.83
CA PHE A 198 16.34 14.37 -10.08
C PHE A 198 17.70 15.04 -9.99
N ALA A 199 18.00 15.94 -10.93
CA ALA A 199 19.23 16.72 -10.88
C ALA A 199 19.16 17.75 -9.75
N ASP A 200 20.31 18.14 -9.19
CA ASP A 200 20.37 19.13 -8.10
C ASP A 200 19.63 20.43 -8.45
N HIS A 201 19.75 20.90 -9.69
CA HIS A 201 19.01 22.07 -10.16
C HIS A 201 17.48 21.89 -10.10
N ASP A 202 16.97 20.71 -10.44
CA ASP A 202 15.54 20.41 -10.36
C ASP A 202 15.06 20.35 -8.90
N LEU A 203 15.89 19.82 -8.00
CA LEU A 203 15.63 19.82 -6.56
C LEU A 203 15.61 21.24 -6.00
N GLU A 204 16.51 22.13 -6.46
CA GLU A 204 16.51 23.55 -6.08
C GLU A 204 15.21 24.25 -6.52
N VAL A 205 14.76 24.00 -7.76
CA VAL A 205 13.47 24.52 -8.25
C VAL A 205 12.33 24.05 -7.35
N LEU A 206 12.29 22.77 -7.00
CA LEU A 206 11.26 22.22 -6.11
C LEU A 206 11.35 22.81 -4.70
N ALA A 207 12.55 22.92 -4.14
CA ALA A 207 12.77 23.47 -2.81
C ALA A 207 12.26 24.92 -2.69
N ASN A 208 12.47 25.73 -3.73
CA ASN A 208 11.99 27.11 -3.78
C ASN A 208 10.45 27.24 -3.82
N LEU A 209 9.74 26.20 -4.24
CA LEU A 209 8.28 26.15 -4.29
C LEU A 209 7.65 25.55 -3.02
N THR A 210 8.46 25.03 -2.09
CA THR A 210 7.93 24.35 -0.90
C THR A 210 7.45 25.30 0.19
N LYS A 211 6.48 24.82 0.96
CA LYS A 211 6.17 25.33 2.30
C LYS A 211 6.43 24.25 3.33
N THR A 212 6.92 24.62 4.51
CA THR A 212 7.11 23.70 5.63
C THR A 212 5.84 23.62 6.47
N ILE A 213 5.49 22.42 6.90
CA ILE A 213 4.34 22.14 7.78
C ILE A 213 4.85 21.36 8.97
N GLU A 214 4.40 21.76 10.15
CA GLU A 214 4.59 20.98 11.37
C GLU A 214 3.23 20.52 11.87
N LEU A 215 3.17 19.26 12.30
CA LEU A 215 1.96 18.67 12.88
C LEU A 215 2.28 18.18 14.29
N GLN A 216 1.33 18.39 15.20
CA GLN A 216 1.32 17.76 16.52
C GLN A 216 0.63 16.38 16.46
N PRO A 217 0.93 15.47 17.41
CA PRO A 217 0.21 14.20 17.50
C PRO A 217 -1.31 14.39 17.52
N GLY A 218 -2.02 13.64 16.68
CA GLY A 218 -3.46 13.71 16.50
C GLY A 218 -3.95 14.70 15.43
N GLU A 219 -3.09 15.60 14.94
CA GLU A 219 -3.48 16.53 13.87
C GLU A 219 -3.65 15.80 12.53
N THR A 220 -4.64 16.24 11.75
CA THR A 220 -4.99 15.64 10.46
C THR A 220 -4.42 16.46 9.31
N LEU A 221 -3.52 15.85 8.53
CA LEU A 221 -2.93 16.44 7.32
C LEU A 221 -3.91 16.39 6.15
N LEU A 222 -4.47 15.20 5.89
CA LEU A 222 -5.44 14.94 4.81
C LEU A 222 -6.70 14.35 5.40
N ARG A 223 -7.85 14.66 4.79
CA ARG A 223 -9.12 14.03 5.11
C ARG A 223 -9.76 13.40 3.89
N GLU A 224 -10.23 12.17 4.05
CA GLU A 224 -10.96 11.43 3.03
C GLU A 224 -12.19 12.22 2.56
N GLY A 225 -12.29 12.47 1.26
CA GLY A 225 -13.35 13.25 0.63
C GLY A 225 -13.05 14.72 0.40
N GLU A 226 -11.98 15.25 0.97
CA GLU A 226 -11.59 16.64 0.73
C GLU A 226 -10.79 16.80 -0.56
N TYR A 227 -10.91 17.98 -1.17
CA TYR A 227 -10.16 18.31 -2.38
C TYR A 227 -8.65 18.28 -2.12
N ALA A 228 -7.95 17.56 -2.99
CA ALA A 228 -6.50 17.45 -3.00
C ALA A 228 -5.86 18.71 -3.57
N LYS A 229 -5.45 19.60 -2.66
CA LYS A 229 -4.86 20.91 -3.00
C LYS A 229 -3.34 20.95 -2.92
N HIS A 230 -2.73 19.92 -2.33
CA HIS A 230 -1.30 19.92 -2.06
C HIS A 230 -0.72 18.51 -2.22
N LEU A 231 0.51 18.46 -2.70
CA LEU A 231 1.40 17.31 -2.59
C LEU A 231 2.28 17.52 -1.37
N PHE A 232 2.48 16.48 -0.56
CA PHE A 232 3.31 16.55 0.64
C PHE A 232 4.42 15.52 0.58
N MET A 233 5.55 15.82 1.22
CA MET A 233 6.58 14.85 1.54
C MET A 233 6.86 14.88 3.04
N LEU A 234 6.82 13.72 3.68
CA LEU A 234 7.23 13.55 5.07
C LEU A 234 8.75 13.76 5.18
N VAL A 235 9.18 14.69 6.04
CA VAL A 235 10.59 14.91 6.34
C VAL A 235 10.98 14.16 7.61
N ASP A 236 10.13 14.20 8.63
CA ASP A 236 10.35 13.54 9.92
C ASP A 236 9.02 13.28 10.64
N GLY A 237 8.99 12.28 11.51
CA GLY A 237 7.81 11.86 12.28
C GLY A 237 7.03 10.71 11.66
N GLN A 238 5.84 10.43 12.21
CA GLN A 238 5.02 9.29 11.80
C GLN A 238 3.60 9.72 11.43
N ILE A 239 3.14 9.30 10.26
CA ILE A 239 1.79 9.57 9.75
C ILE A 239 1.06 8.26 9.49
N GLU A 240 -0.11 8.10 10.10
CA GLU A 240 -1.00 6.98 9.81
C GLU A 240 -1.93 7.33 8.65
N LEU A 241 -1.96 6.46 7.64
CA LEU A 241 -2.97 6.50 6.58
C LEU A 241 -4.11 5.54 6.94
N ASN A 242 -5.33 6.05 7.01
CA ASN A 242 -6.51 5.26 7.33
C ASN A 242 -7.72 5.70 6.51
N PHE A 243 -8.78 4.89 6.51
CA PHE A 243 -10.10 5.24 5.97
C PHE A 243 -11.19 4.56 6.79
N LEU A 244 -12.45 4.94 6.61
CA LEU A 244 -13.57 4.34 7.34
C LEU A 244 -14.26 3.23 6.53
N LYS A 245 -14.52 2.09 7.20
CA LYS A 245 -15.27 0.95 6.65
C LYS A 245 -16.78 1.25 6.70
N LYS A 246 -17.48 1.14 5.57
CA LYS A 246 -18.95 1.06 5.57
C LYS A 246 -19.40 -0.34 6.02
N ARG A 247 -20.32 -0.42 6.98
CA ARG A 247 -21.18 -1.61 7.16
C ARG A 247 -22.40 -1.46 6.25
N ASP A 248 -23.00 -2.57 5.82
CA ASP A 248 -24.34 -2.61 5.21
C ASP A 248 -25.40 -2.11 6.21
N LEU A 249 -25.39 -0.81 6.48
CA LEU A 249 -26.37 -0.10 7.28
C LEU A 249 -27.24 0.70 6.32
N PRO A 250 -28.56 0.81 6.57
CA PRO A 250 -29.46 1.62 5.76
C PRO A 250 -28.92 3.04 5.55
N GLU A 251 -29.13 3.61 4.36
CA GLU A 251 -28.64 4.93 3.92
C GLU A 251 -28.95 6.07 4.91
N ASP A 252 -29.94 5.90 5.78
CA ASP A 252 -30.39 6.89 6.75
C ASP A 252 -29.67 6.82 8.12
N THR A 253 -28.70 5.93 8.29
CA THR A 253 -27.98 5.79 9.57
C THR A 253 -26.83 6.80 9.64
N VAL A 254 -27.11 8.01 10.12
CA VAL A 254 -26.08 9.00 10.45
C VAL A 254 -25.24 8.47 11.61
N LEU A 255 -24.11 7.82 11.31
CA LEU A 255 -23.14 7.39 12.30
C LEU A 255 -22.35 8.62 12.78
N TYR A 256 -22.90 9.31 13.78
CA TYR A 256 -22.15 10.31 14.54
C TYR A 256 -20.93 9.66 15.24
N GLU A 257 -19.87 10.45 15.34
CA GLU A 257 -18.47 10.26 15.78
C GLU A 257 -18.15 9.20 16.88
N GLN A 258 -19.14 8.69 17.61
CA GLN A 258 -18.96 7.77 18.74
C GLN A 258 -18.48 6.36 18.35
N ASN A 259 -18.55 5.97 17.07
CA ASN A 259 -18.06 4.67 16.58
C ASN A 259 -16.93 4.78 15.54
N ALA A 260 -16.36 5.97 15.30
CA ALA A 260 -15.34 6.18 14.27
C ALA A 260 -14.12 5.26 14.46
N ASN A 261 -13.71 5.00 15.70
CA ASN A 261 -12.59 4.11 16.00
C ASN A 261 -12.87 2.62 15.68
N LYS A 262 -14.13 2.16 15.78
CA LYS A 262 -14.50 0.76 15.50
C LYS A 262 -14.54 0.44 14.01
N ASN A 263 -14.74 1.44 13.15
CA ASN A 263 -14.82 1.28 11.70
C ASN A 263 -13.56 1.77 10.98
N LYS A 264 -12.54 2.23 11.71
CA LYS A 264 -11.27 2.69 11.16
C LYS A 264 -10.47 1.52 10.61
N VAL A 265 -10.10 1.61 9.33
CA VAL A 265 -9.17 0.69 8.69
C VAL A 265 -7.84 1.41 8.50
N VAL A 266 -6.82 0.96 9.22
CA VAL A 266 -5.46 1.44 9.02
C VAL A 266 -4.90 0.79 7.76
N LEU A 267 -4.50 1.62 6.80
CA LEU A 267 -3.85 1.16 5.59
C LEU A 267 -2.38 0.87 5.84
N ARG A 268 -1.70 1.84 6.46
CA ARG A 268 -0.27 1.78 6.81
C ARG A 268 0.12 3.00 7.64
N THR A 269 1.26 2.88 8.32
CA THR A 269 1.97 4.02 8.91
C THR A 269 3.18 4.36 8.05
N LEU A 270 3.42 5.64 7.86
CA LEU A 270 4.60 6.20 7.19
C LEU A 270 5.51 6.77 8.25
N SER A 271 6.74 6.29 8.35
CA SER A 271 7.69 6.71 9.39
C SER A 271 9.02 7.21 8.82
N ASP A 272 9.35 6.83 7.58
CA ASP A 272 10.60 7.27 6.97
C ASP A 272 10.45 8.58 6.21
N SER A 273 11.53 9.37 6.24
CA SER A 273 11.68 10.56 5.41
C SER A 273 11.57 10.24 3.92
N GLY A 274 11.05 11.19 3.14
CA GLY A 274 10.91 11.08 1.69
C GLY A 274 9.55 10.54 1.20
N HIS A 275 8.68 10.08 2.10
CA HIS A 275 7.37 9.55 1.72
C HIS A 275 6.43 10.63 1.19
N VAL A 276 5.95 10.43 -0.04
CA VAL A 276 5.01 11.34 -0.70
C VAL A 276 3.54 10.98 -0.42
N ILE A 277 2.78 11.99 0.01
CA ILE A 277 1.38 11.96 0.42
C ILE A 277 0.61 13.02 -0.37
N GLY A 278 -0.71 12.87 -0.55
CA GLY A 278 -1.52 13.89 -1.24
C GLY A 278 -1.34 13.93 -2.77
N TRP A 279 -0.73 12.90 -3.35
CA TRP A 279 -0.50 12.70 -4.80
C TRP A 279 -1.73 12.89 -5.71
N MET A 280 -2.94 12.84 -5.15
CA MET A 280 -4.19 13.23 -5.82
C MET A 280 -4.16 14.67 -6.40
N ALA A 281 -3.38 15.57 -5.79
CA ALA A 281 -3.20 16.94 -6.29
C ALA A 281 -2.51 17.00 -7.66
N MET A 282 -1.83 15.93 -8.10
CA MET A 282 -1.14 15.84 -9.39
C MET A 282 -2.07 15.52 -10.58
N ALA A 283 -3.38 15.43 -10.34
CA ALA A 283 -4.37 15.08 -11.36
C ALA A 283 -5.53 16.11 -11.41
N PRO A 284 -5.26 17.40 -11.70
CA PRO A 284 -6.22 18.50 -11.53
C PRO A 284 -7.42 18.47 -12.49
N ASN A 285 -7.32 17.72 -13.60
CA ASN A 285 -8.33 17.69 -14.67
C ASN A 285 -9.52 16.76 -14.35
N GLN A 286 -10.48 17.29 -13.56
CA GLN A 286 -11.92 16.97 -13.40
C GLN A 286 -12.41 15.58 -12.90
N PRO A 287 -13.53 15.56 -12.11
CA PRO A 287 -13.88 16.57 -11.10
C PRO A 287 -12.74 16.72 -10.09
N GLN A 288 -12.70 17.82 -9.33
CA GLN A 288 -11.56 18.13 -8.45
C GLN A 288 -11.15 16.91 -7.62
N PRO A 289 -9.89 16.46 -7.74
CA PRO A 289 -9.46 15.20 -7.15
C PRO A 289 -9.65 15.28 -5.64
N ILE A 290 -10.27 14.27 -5.04
CA ILE A 290 -10.47 14.18 -3.60
C ILE A 290 -9.51 13.16 -3.00
N HIS A 291 -9.06 13.40 -1.78
CA HIS A 291 -8.36 12.38 -1.00
C HIS A 291 -9.28 11.20 -0.74
N ASP A 292 -8.73 9.99 -0.77
CA ASP A 292 -9.47 8.75 -0.53
C ASP A 292 -8.98 8.02 0.73
N VAL A 293 -8.25 8.75 1.57
CA VAL A 293 -7.70 8.35 2.87
C VAL A 293 -7.60 9.59 3.75
N ASN A 294 -7.64 9.38 5.06
CA ASN A 294 -7.14 10.32 6.04
C ASN A 294 -5.63 10.12 6.23
N ALA A 295 -4.94 11.19 6.61
CA ALA A 295 -3.56 11.16 7.06
C ALA A 295 -3.48 11.87 8.40
N VAL A 296 -3.14 11.14 9.47
CA VAL A 296 -3.14 11.65 10.85
C VAL A 296 -1.74 11.49 11.44
N ALA A 297 -1.21 12.55 12.05
CA ALA A 297 0.07 12.51 12.72
C ALA A 297 -0.02 11.65 14.00
N LEU A 298 0.85 10.65 14.12
CA LEU A 298 0.99 9.82 15.33
C LEU A 298 2.02 10.41 16.29
N THR A 299 3.05 11.06 15.74
CA THR A 299 4.06 11.81 16.48
C THR A 299 4.02 13.28 16.04
N GLN A 300 4.86 14.11 16.65
CA GLN A 300 5.20 15.37 16.00
C GLN A 300 5.80 15.05 14.62
N CYS A 301 5.31 15.73 13.58
CA CYS A 301 5.76 15.52 12.20
C CYS A 301 6.22 16.82 11.58
N ARG A 302 7.19 16.72 10.68
CA ARG A 302 7.60 17.79 9.77
C ARG A 302 7.41 17.34 8.34
N LEU A 303 6.78 18.18 7.53
CA LEU A 303 6.55 17.93 6.11
C LEU A 303 6.94 19.14 5.27
N VAL A 304 7.19 18.88 3.99
CA VAL A 304 7.14 19.92 2.95
C VAL A 304 5.90 19.74 2.10
N ALA A 305 5.37 20.85 1.58
CA ALA A 305 4.18 20.89 0.77
C ALA A 305 4.39 21.73 -0.49
N TRP A 306 3.87 21.23 -1.62
CA TRP A 306 3.72 21.96 -2.87
C TRP A 306 2.24 22.13 -3.16
N SER A 307 1.80 23.37 -3.44
CA SER A 307 0.39 23.59 -3.79
C SER A 307 0.10 23.12 -5.20
N ALA A 308 -1.16 22.77 -5.47
CA ALA A 308 -1.60 22.41 -6.81
C ALA A 308 -1.37 23.55 -7.83
N ASP A 309 -1.44 24.80 -7.39
CA ASP A 309 -1.17 25.97 -8.24
C ASP A 309 0.33 26.07 -8.60
N ASP A 310 1.22 25.88 -7.63
CA ASP A 310 2.68 25.85 -7.88
C ASP A 310 3.05 24.70 -8.82
N LEU A 311 2.43 23.53 -8.64
CA LEU A 311 2.61 22.36 -9.49
C LEU A 311 2.07 22.60 -10.91
N ALA A 312 0.92 23.27 -11.05
CA ALA A 312 0.39 23.67 -12.35
C ALA A 312 1.28 24.71 -13.04
N GLN A 313 1.86 25.64 -12.30
CA GLN A 313 2.86 26.57 -12.85
C GLN A 313 4.14 25.83 -13.27
N LEU A 314 4.58 24.84 -12.50
CA LEU A 314 5.73 24.00 -12.84
C LEU A 314 5.51 23.24 -14.14
N ALA A 315 4.30 22.72 -14.38
CA ALA A 315 3.94 22.05 -15.64
C ALA A 315 4.15 22.95 -16.88
N ASN A 316 3.97 24.27 -16.73
CA ASN A 316 4.14 25.24 -17.81
C ASN A 316 5.59 25.76 -17.94
N THR A 317 6.27 25.98 -16.81
CA THR A 317 7.60 26.61 -16.78
C THR A 317 8.74 25.60 -16.89
N HIS A 318 8.57 24.39 -16.35
CA HIS A 318 9.55 23.31 -16.35
C HIS A 318 8.86 21.97 -16.70
N PRO A 319 8.32 21.82 -17.93
CA PRO A 319 7.49 20.67 -18.31
C PRO A 319 8.22 19.33 -18.18
N SER A 320 9.53 19.30 -18.46
CA SER A 320 10.35 18.10 -18.29
C SER A 320 10.47 17.65 -16.84
N LEU A 321 10.65 18.60 -15.91
CA LEU A 321 10.68 18.33 -14.47
C LEU A 321 9.31 17.85 -13.99
N PHE A 322 8.23 18.54 -14.38
CA PHE A 322 6.88 18.13 -14.02
C PHE A 322 6.54 16.72 -14.53
N TYR A 323 6.94 16.40 -15.76
CA TYR A 323 6.81 15.04 -16.31
C TYR A 323 7.56 14.01 -15.46
N GLN A 324 8.78 14.30 -15.00
CA GLN A 324 9.54 13.39 -14.12
C GLN A 324 8.80 13.15 -12.78
N ILE A 325 8.22 14.20 -12.17
CA ILE A 325 7.40 14.05 -10.96
C ILE A 325 6.22 13.12 -11.23
N GLN A 326 5.52 13.29 -12.35
CA GLN A 326 4.41 12.41 -12.71
C GLN A 326 4.85 10.95 -12.88
N GLN A 327 6.02 10.69 -13.47
CA GLN A 327 6.56 9.33 -13.57
C GLN A 327 6.79 8.71 -12.19
N GLN A 328 7.29 9.48 -11.23
CA GLN A 328 7.47 9.00 -9.85
C GLN A 328 6.14 8.73 -9.16
N ILE A 329 5.10 9.52 -9.44
CA ILE A 329 3.74 9.24 -8.95
C ILE A 329 3.18 7.95 -9.57
N ILE A 330 3.32 7.76 -10.88
CA ILE A 330 2.94 6.52 -11.58
C ILE A 330 3.64 5.31 -10.94
N TRP A 331 4.92 5.45 -10.63
CA TRP A 331 5.72 4.41 -9.99
C TRP A 331 5.24 4.10 -8.56
N LEU A 332 4.99 5.14 -7.76
CA LEU A 332 4.47 5.05 -6.39
C LEU A 332 3.11 4.34 -6.36
N LEU A 333 2.17 4.77 -7.20
CA LEU A 333 0.83 4.20 -7.27
C LEU A 333 0.85 2.78 -7.80
N GLY A 334 1.65 2.52 -8.82
CA GLY A 334 1.84 1.18 -9.32
C GLY A 334 2.38 0.23 -8.24
N GLY A 335 3.30 0.70 -7.41
CA GLY A 335 3.77 0.00 -6.21
C GLY A 335 2.62 -0.34 -5.25
N ARG A 336 1.79 0.64 -4.92
CA ARG A 336 0.66 0.48 -4.00
C ARG A 336 -0.40 -0.50 -4.52
N VAL A 337 -0.75 -0.46 -5.81
CA VAL A 337 -1.66 -1.46 -6.41
C VAL A 337 -1.11 -2.87 -6.22
N ARG A 338 0.19 -3.07 -6.46
CA ARG A 338 0.84 -4.38 -6.31
C ARG A 338 0.90 -4.82 -4.85
N SER A 339 1.32 -3.96 -3.93
CA SER A 339 1.41 -4.31 -2.51
C SER A 339 0.04 -4.64 -1.94
N THR A 340 -1.01 -3.90 -2.29
CA THR A 340 -2.39 -4.20 -1.87
C THR A 340 -2.89 -5.55 -2.40
N ARG A 341 -2.64 -5.87 -3.68
CA ARG A 341 -2.99 -7.18 -4.24
C ARG A 341 -2.19 -8.31 -3.61
N THR A 342 -0.92 -8.07 -3.29
CA THR A 342 -0.05 -9.03 -2.60
C THR A 342 -0.51 -9.26 -1.16
N ARG A 343 -0.90 -8.20 -0.45
CA ARG A 343 -1.49 -8.27 0.90
C ARG A 343 -2.82 -9.04 0.87
N PHE A 344 -3.63 -8.85 -0.17
CA PHE A 344 -4.84 -9.67 -0.35
C PHE A 344 -4.50 -11.15 -0.47
N LEU A 345 -3.49 -11.50 -1.27
CA LEU A 345 -3.07 -12.90 -1.40
C LEU A 345 -2.56 -13.48 -0.09
N ALA A 346 -1.71 -12.72 0.60
CA ALA A 346 -1.18 -13.09 1.90
C ALA A 346 -2.31 -13.36 2.91
N GLN A 347 -3.19 -12.37 3.13
CA GLN A 347 -4.24 -12.44 4.15
C GLN A 347 -5.34 -13.46 3.84
N HIS A 348 -5.77 -13.59 2.58
CA HIS A 348 -6.90 -14.46 2.23
C HIS A 348 -6.50 -15.90 1.99
N TYR A 349 -5.24 -16.18 1.61
CA TYR A 349 -4.78 -17.53 1.34
C TYR A 349 -3.76 -18.06 2.36
N GLY A 350 -3.28 -17.22 3.30
CA GLY A 350 -2.26 -17.57 4.29
C GLY A 350 -0.94 -17.93 3.62
N GLN A 351 -0.51 -17.11 2.67
CA GLN A 351 0.63 -17.35 1.78
C GLN A 351 1.60 -16.16 1.75
N GLU A 352 1.90 -15.55 2.90
CA GLU A 352 2.76 -14.37 3.04
C GLU A 352 4.12 -14.58 2.35
N ALA A 353 4.78 -15.70 2.66
CA ALA A 353 6.08 -16.05 2.07
C ALA A 353 6.01 -16.13 0.54
N ILE A 354 5.01 -16.83 0.01
CA ILE A 354 4.85 -17.02 -1.45
C ILE A 354 4.47 -15.71 -2.14
N ALA A 355 3.60 -14.92 -1.51
CA ALA A 355 3.17 -13.62 -2.01
C ALA A 355 4.36 -12.64 -2.11
N LEU A 356 5.20 -12.59 -1.08
CA LEU A 356 6.44 -11.80 -1.12
C LEU A 356 7.44 -12.34 -2.13
N GLN A 357 7.63 -13.66 -2.22
CA GLN A 357 8.50 -14.26 -3.24
C GLN A 357 8.05 -13.86 -4.66
N ALA A 358 6.75 -13.88 -4.94
CA ALA A 358 6.21 -13.45 -6.23
C ALA A 358 6.47 -11.95 -6.49
N MET A 359 6.34 -11.10 -5.48
CA MET A 359 6.66 -9.67 -5.57
C MET A 359 8.15 -9.42 -5.84
N LEU A 360 9.05 -10.15 -5.16
CA LEU A 360 10.49 -10.05 -5.37
C LEU A 360 10.90 -10.55 -6.76
N ASN A 361 10.34 -11.68 -7.21
CA ASN A 361 10.59 -12.23 -8.54
C ASN A 361 10.17 -11.26 -9.66
N GLN A 362 9.11 -10.47 -9.47
CA GLN A 362 8.72 -9.41 -10.42
C GLN A 362 9.79 -8.32 -10.58
N ASN A 363 10.63 -8.13 -9.57
CA ASN A 363 11.71 -7.14 -9.57
C ASN A 363 13.10 -7.80 -9.70
N ALA A 364 13.19 -9.12 -9.89
CA ALA A 364 14.46 -9.84 -9.91
C ALA A 364 15.43 -9.37 -11.01
N ALA A 365 14.91 -8.83 -12.13
CA ALA A 365 15.73 -8.26 -13.19
C ALA A 365 16.41 -6.93 -12.80
N LEU A 366 15.91 -6.25 -11.76
CA LEU A 366 16.43 -4.99 -11.26
C LEU A 366 17.10 -5.13 -9.88
N LEU A 367 16.85 -6.24 -9.19
CA LEU A 367 17.36 -6.51 -7.86
C LEU A 367 18.74 -7.19 -7.95
N GLY A 368 19.71 -6.70 -7.18
CA GLY A 368 21.04 -7.31 -7.10
C GLY A 368 20.96 -8.78 -6.71
N ALA A 369 21.80 -9.64 -7.30
CA ALA A 369 21.77 -11.09 -7.04
C ALA A 369 22.11 -11.47 -5.58
N ASP A 370 22.79 -10.56 -4.88
CA ASP A 370 23.21 -10.63 -3.49
C ASP A 370 22.22 -9.97 -2.52
N SER A 371 21.09 -9.44 -3.01
CA SER A 371 20.12 -8.75 -2.18
C SER A 371 19.60 -9.63 -1.04
N GLU A 372 19.65 -9.10 0.18
CA GLU A 372 19.14 -9.80 1.36
C GLU A 372 17.62 -9.99 1.33
N LEU A 373 16.91 -9.23 0.49
CA LEU A 373 15.46 -9.37 0.32
C LEU A 373 15.06 -10.78 -0.13
N TYR A 374 15.92 -11.48 -0.88
CA TYR A 374 15.65 -12.86 -1.26
C TYR A 374 15.56 -13.82 -0.07
N LYS A 375 16.10 -13.46 1.11
CA LYS A 375 16.04 -14.28 2.33
C LYS A 375 14.66 -14.19 3.01
N ILE A 376 13.94 -13.08 2.82
CA ILE A 376 12.69 -12.79 3.54
C ILE A 376 11.65 -13.92 3.39
N PRO A 377 11.32 -14.40 2.17
CA PRO A 377 10.37 -15.50 2.02
C PRO A 377 10.79 -16.78 2.77
N PHE A 378 12.09 -17.06 2.89
CA PHE A 378 12.58 -18.23 3.60
C PHE A 378 12.46 -18.09 5.11
N TYR A 379 12.76 -16.92 5.66
CA TYR A 379 12.57 -16.64 7.09
C TYR A 379 11.09 -16.66 7.51
N LEU A 380 10.17 -16.42 6.59
CA LEU A 380 8.73 -16.49 6.85
C LEU A 380 8.17 -17.93 6.83
N ASN A 381 8.96 -18.94 6.46
CA ASN A 381 8.51 -20.33 6.50
C ASN A 381 8.44 -20.90 7.92
N GLN A 382 9.07 -20.25 8.90
CA GLN A 382 9.12 -20.69 10.29
C GLN A 382 8.93 -19.49 11.22
N ARG A 383 8.02 -19.59 12.20
CA ARG A 383 7.76 -18.50 13.15
C ARG A 383 8.98 -18.05 13.93
N MET A 384 9.86 -18.99 14.29
CA MET A 384 11.08 -18.68 15.02
C MET A 384 12.01 -17.72 14.28
N THR A 385 11.93 -17.69 12.95
CA THR A 385 12.78 -16.84 12.10
C THR A 385 12.08 -15.55 11.67
N TYR A 386 10.88 -15.25 12.19
CA TYR A 386 10.20 -13.99 11.89
C TYR A 386 11.03 -12.78 12.34
N ILE A 387 11.68 -12.88 13.50
CA ILE A 387 12.57 -11.82 13.99
C ILE A 387 13.73 -11.57 13.01
N ASP A 388 14.29 -12.62 12.41
CA ASP A 388 15.35 -12.51 11.40
C ASP A 388 14.83 -11.84 10.12
N ALA A 389 13.58 -12.12 9.73
CA ALA A 389 12.92 -11.46 8.60
C ALA A 389 12.81 -9.94 8.84
N PHE A 390 12.29 -9.52 10.00
CA PHE A 390 12.12 -8.10 10.31
C PHE A 390 13.46 -7.37 10.50
N ASN A 391 14.43 -7.98 11.19
CA ASN A 391 15.78 -7.42 11.30
C ASN A 391 16.45 -7.23 9.93
N THR A 392 16.23 -8.17 9.00
CA THR A 392 16.73 -8.05 7.63
C THR A 392 16.03 -6.92 6.88
N LEU A 393 14.71 -6.79 7.03
CA LEU A 393 13.95 -5.68 6.41
C LEU A 393 14.42 -4.32 6.96
N ASP A 394 14.64 -4.20 8.27
CA ASP A 394 15.14 -2.98 8.90
C ASP A 394 16.56 -2.64 8.43
N ASN A 395 17.43 -3.64 8.33
CA ASN A 395 18.78 -3.45 7.78
C ASN A 395 18.75 -2.99 6.32
N VAL A 396 17.89 -3.60 5.50
CA VAL A 396 17.71 -3.20 4.10
C VAL A 396 17.11 -1.80 4.02
N MET A 397 16.18 -1.43 4.90
CA MET A 397 15.63 -0.07 4.98
C MET A 397 16.71 0.96 5.33
N ALA A 398 17.66 0.63 6.19
CA ALA A 398 18.76 1.53 6.55
C ALA A 398 19.85 1.62 5.46
N ASN A 399 20.29 0.48 4.95
CA ASN A 399 21.55 0.35 4.20
C ASN A 399 21.37 -0.07 2.74
N GLY A 400 20.17 -0.50 2.35
CA GLY A 400 19.90 -1.01 1.01
C GLY A 400 19.96 0.07 -0.07
N SER A 401 20.06 -0.40 -1.32
CA SER A 401 19.82 0.43 -2.49
C SER A 401 18.40 0.99 -2.46
N LYS A 402 18.14 2.05 -3.24
CA LYS A 402 16.85 2.74 -3.19
C LYS A 402 15.68 1.83 -3.62
N LEU A 403 15.89 0.96 -4.61
CA LEU A 403 14.93 -0.09 -4.98
C LEU A 403 14.71 -1.09 -3.84
N GLU A 404 15.78 -1.52 -3.16
CA GLU A 404 15.66 -2.44 -2.04
C GLU A 404 14.89 -1.84 -0.88
N ARG A 405 15.14 -0.58 -0.52
CA ARG A 405 14.37 0.14 0.49
C ARG A 405 12.89 0.21 0.12
N LEU A 406 12.55 0.52 -1.13
CA LEU A 406 11.15 0.48 -1.57
C LEU A 406 10.54 -0.91 -1.37
N LEU A 407 11.23 -1.96 -1.82
CA LEU A 407 10.71 -3.32 -1.75
C LEU A 407 10.60 -3.80 -0.30
N ALA A 408 11.56 -3.46 0.56
CA ALA A 408 11.51 -3.72 1.99
C ALA A 408 10.28 -3.08 2.62
N GLN A 409 10.01 -1.81 2.30
CA GLN A 409 8.79 -1.14 2.76
C GLN A 409 7.51 -1.84 2.25
N GLN A 410 7.50 -2.30 0.99
CA GLN A 410 6.36 -3.06 0.47
C GLN A 410 6.19 -4.42 1.16
N CYS A 411 7.29 -5.06 1.56
CA CYS A 411 7.25 -6.27 2.38
C CYS A 411 6.65 -5.97 3.76
N LEU A 412 7.10 -4.91 4.43
CA LEU A 412 6.56 -4.49 5.73
C LEU A 412 5.05 -4.19 5.68
N ASP A 413 4.59 -3.51 4.63
CA ASP A 413 3.16 -3.26 4.40
C ASP A 413 2.34 -4.57 4.29
N VAL A 414 2.90 -5.63 3.70
CA VAL A 414 2.25 -6.94 3.57
C VAL A 414 2.31 -7.73 4.89
N LEU A 415 3.41 -7.59 5.64
CA LEU A 415 3.71 -8.38 6.84
C LEU A 415 3.17 -7.77 8.14
N GLU A 416 2.32 -6.74 8.09
CA GLU A 416 1.79 -6.07 9.29
C GLU A 416 1.21 -7.04 10.35
N LEU A 417 0.44 -8.04 9.92
CA LEU A 417 -0.14 -9.04 10.83
C LEU A 417 0.91 -10.00 11.38
N VAL A 418 1.86 -10.43 10.54
CA VAL A 418 3.00 -11.27 10.94
C VAL A 418 3.90 -10.54 11.95
N TYR A 419 4.04 -9.22 11.81
CA TYR A 419 4.80 -8.40 12.74
C TYR A 419 4.11 -8.37 14.11
N LYS A 420 2.80 -8.15 14.15
CA LYS A 420 2.01 -8.21 15.40
C LYS A 420 2.11 -9.59 16.05
N GLU A 421 1.98 -10.66 15.27
CA GLU A 421 2.16 -12.04 15.73
C GLU A 421 3.56 -12.27 16.33
N MET A 422 4.61 -11.80 15.66
CA MET A 422 5.99 -11.88 16.13
C MET A 422 6.17 -11.14 17.46
N GLN A 423 5.62 -9.93 17.60
CA GLN A 423 5.71 -9.16 18.85
C GLN A 423 5.01 -9.88 20.02
N ILE A 424 3.83 -10.46 19.78
CA ILE A 424 3.11 -11.27 20.76
C ILE A 424 3.95 -12.49 21.17
N TYR A 425 4.56 -13.16 20.19
CA TYR A 425 5.43 -14.32 20.44
C TYR A 425 6.67 -13.97 21.29
N GLU A 426 7.40 -12.91 20.95
CA GLU A 426 8.59 -12.50 21.71
C GLU A 426 8.26 -11.97 23.11
N LYS A 427 7.15 -11.21 23.28
CA LYS A 427 6.69 -10.83 24.63
C LYS A 427 6.32 -12.06 25.47
N THR A 428 5.67 -13.05 24.88
CA THR A 428 5.32 -14.30 25.59
C THR A 428 6.56 -15.06 26.05
N LYS A 429 7.55 -15.21 25.16
CA LYS A 429 8.85 -15.81 25.48
C LYS A 429 9.57 -15.05 26.59
N THR A 430 9.51 -13.72 26.58
CA THR A 430 10.07 -12.86 27.64
C THR A 430 9.39 -13.13 28.98
N ILE A 431 8.07 -13.25 29.01
CA ILE A 431 7.32 -13.59 30.24
C ILE A 431 7.71 -14.97 30.77
N TYR A 432 7.81 -15.98 29.90
CA TYR A 432 8.27 -17.31 30.29
C TYR A 432 9.69 -17.28 30.88
N GLN A 433 10.60 -16.51 30.26
CA GLN A 433 11.95 -16.34 30.77
C GLN A 433 12.00 -15.60 32.11
N LEU A 434 11.14 -14.58 32.28
CA LEU A 434 10.99 -13.84 33.54
C LEU A 434 10.61 -14.78 34.69
N VAL A 435 9.73 -15.75 34.46
CA VAL A 435 9.35 -16.75 35.47
C VAL A 435 10.45 -17.80 35.65
N SER A 436 10.92 -18.42 34.56
CA SER A 436 11.85 -19.56 34.62
C SER A 436 13.27 -19.20 35.06
N ARG A 437 13.70 -17.94 34.88
CA ARG A 437 15.03 -17.46 35.25
C ARG A 437 15.00 -16.49 36.44
N SER A 438 13.86 -16.35 37.12
CA SER A 438 13.74 -15.43 38.24
C SER A 438 14.70 -15.77 39.37
N GLN A 439 15.38 -14.76 39.90
CA GLN A 439 16.14 -14.83 41.16
C GLN A 439 15.38 -14.16 42.31
N ALA A 440 14.12 -13.75 42.11
CA ALA A 440 13.36 -13.06 43.15
C ALA A 440 13.09 -13.97 44.33
N GLU A 441 13.31 -13.45 45.54
CA GLU A 441 13.20 -14.22 46.79
C GLU A 441 11.75 -14.57 47.16
N THR A 442 10.76 -13.86 46.60
CA THR A 442 9.35 -14.07 46.93
C THR A 442 8.50 -14.34 45.69
N SER A 443 7.56 -15.29 45.82
CA SER A 443 6.57 -15.59 44.79
C SER A 443 5.68 -14.39 44.46
N SER A 444 5.46 -13.48 45.41
CA SER A 444 4.65 -12.27 45.23
C SER A 444 5.29 -11.31 44.22
N ALA A 445 6.60 -11.06 44.33
CA ALA A 445 7.33 -10.20 43.39
C ALA A 445 7.32 -10.76 41.95
N ILE A 446 7.48 -12.09 41.81
CA ILE A 446 7.40 -12.76 40.50
C ILE A 446 6.00 -12.61 39.91
N ARG A 447 4.95 -12.78 40.72
CA ARG A 447 3.57 -12.59 40.27
C ARG A 447 3.31 -11.17 39.80
N GLN A 448 3.70 -10.16 40.57
CA GLN A 448 3.49 -8.76 40.20
C GLN A 448 4.19 -8.41 38.87
N ALA A 449 5.44 -8.81 38.71
CA ALA A 449 6.19 -8.59 37.47
C ALA A 449 5.58 -9.34 36.27
N SER A 450 5.11 -10.57 36.49
CA SER A 450 4.42 -11.35 35.45
C SER A 450 3.10 -10.72 35.04
N CYS A 451 2.29 -10.26 35.99
CA CYS A 451 1.03 -9.57 35.72
C CYS A 451 1.26 -8.30 34.90
N GLN A 452 2.26 -7.48 35.25
CA GLN A 452 2.58 -6.28 34.50
C GLN A 452 2.98 -6.61 33.05
N ALA A 453 3.83 -7.62 32.86
CA ALA A 453 4.23 -8.05 31.52
C ALA A 453 3.08 -8.63 30.69
N PHE A 454 2.11 -9.29 31.33
CA PHE A 454 0.88 -9.73 30.65
C PHE A 454 -0.05 -8.57 30.29
N ILE A 455 -0.18 -7.55 31.13
CA ILE A 455 -0.93 -6.33 30.79
C ILE A 455 -0.36 -5.72 29.50
N GLU A 456 0.96 -5.55 29.42
CA GLU A 456 1.62 -5.06 28.20
C GLU A 456 1.48 -6.00 26.99
N LEU A 457 1.35 -7.31 27.21
CA LEU A 457 1.08 -8.26 26.13
C LEU A 457 -0.34 -8.08 25.59
N PHE A 458 -1.33 -7.91 26.48
CA PHE A 458 -2.73 -7.72 26.09
C PHE A 458 -2.97 -6.38 25.39
N GLU A 459 -2.15 -5.36 25.65
CA GLU A 459 -2.17 -4.11 24.87
C GLU A 459 -1.84 -4.33 23.38
N LEU A 460 -1.16 -5.43 23.02
CA LEU A 460 -0.81 -5.77 21.63
C LEU A 460 -1.82 -6.67 20.93
N ALA A 461 -2.77 -7.25 21.66
CA ALA A 461 -3.68 -8.28 21.15
C ALA A 461 -5.14 -7.85 21.26
N ASP A 462 -5.94 -8.15 20.24
CA ASP A 462 -7.38 -8.00 20.31
C ASP A 462 -7.93 -9.05 21.30
N CYS A 463 -8.26 -8.62 22.52
CA CYS A 463 -8.80 -9.50 23.56
C CYS A 463 -10.32 -9.37 23.67
N VAL A 464 -11.00 -10.51 23.85
CA VAL A 464 -12.39 -10.57 24.29
C VAL A 464 -12.40 -11.17 25.69
N ILE A 465 -12.74 -10.35 26.69
CA ILE A 465 -12.88 -10.80 28.07
C ILE A 465 -14.35 -11.16 28.32
N GLN A 466 -14.58 -12.36 28.83
CA GLN A 466 -15.92 -12.86 29.20
C GLN A 466 -15.84 -13.47 30.59
N GLY A 467 -16.90 -13.34 31.39
CA GLY A 467 -16.96 -13.91 32.72
C GLY A 467 -16.40 -13.02 33.84
N GLU A 468 -16.20 -11.72 33.59
CA GLU A 468 -15.78 -10.75 34.61
C GLU A 468 -16.75 -10.72 35.80
N GLU A 469 -18.03 -10.98 35.54
CA GLU A 469 -19.07 -11.09 36.57
C GLU A 469 -18.86 -12.25 37.56
N ASN A 470 -17.97 -13.20 37.23
CA ASN A 470 -17.62 -14.34 38.08
C ASN A 470 -16.34 -14.08 38.90
N LEU A 471 -15.72 -12.90 38.77
CA LEU A 471 -14.54 -12.56 39.56
C LEU A 471 -14.92 -12.32 41.03
N PRO A 472 -14.19 -12.91 41.99
CA PRO A 472 -14.46 -12.70 43.41
C PRO A 472 -14.17 -11.24 43.80
N THR A 473 -15.01 -10.71 44.69
CA THR A 473 -14.93 -9.32 45.18
C THR A 473 -13.89 -9.12 46.29
N GLU A 474 -13.36 -10.20 46.86
CA GLU A 474 -12.37 -10.18 47.95
C GLU A 474 -11.05 -10.83 47.48
N SER A 475 -9.95 -10.54 48.18
CA SER A 475 -8.62 -11.10 47.87
C SER A 475 -8.44 -12.52 48.44
N GLY A 476 -7.53 -13.32 47.88
CA GLY A 476 -7.17 -14.66 48.40
C GLY A 476 -7.84 -15.84 47.67
N HIS A 477 -8.49 -15.58 46.54
CA HIS A 477 -9.06 -16.60 45.66
C HIS A 477 -8.10 -16.97 44.53
N ILE A 478 -8.11 -18.24 44.14
CA ILE A 478 -7.45 -18.70 42.91
C ILE A 478 -8.46 -18.57 41.77
N PHE A 479 -8.16 -17.72 40.79
CA PHE A 479 -8.92 -17.65 39.55
C PHE A 479 -8.13 -18.33 38.44
N VAL A 480 -8.79 -19.24 37.73
CA VAL A 480 -8.19 -19.96 36.60
C VAL A 480 -8.67 -19.32 35.32
N MET A 481 -7.79 -18.55 34.68
CA MET A 481 -8.07 -17.99 33.35
C MET A 481 -7.90 -19.10 32.31
N ASN A 482 -9.02 -19.65 31.84
CA ASN A 482 -9.01 -20.74 30.88
C ASN A 482 -9.05 -20.20 29.44
N HIS A 483 -7.94 -20.31 28.72
CA HIS A 483 -7.81 -20.01 27.30
C HIS A 483 -8.32 -21.21 26.50
N LEU A 484 -9.65 -21.40 26.45
CA LEU A 484 -10.28 -22.61 25.90
C LEU A 484 -10.01 -22.90 24.40
N ARG A 485 -9.28 -22.02 23.70
CA ARG A 485 -8.77 -22.26 22.35
C ARG A 485 -7.24 -22.21 22.35
N ASN A 486 -6.62 -23.30 22.81
CA ASN A 486 -5.21 -23.58 22.54
C ASN A 486 -5.07 -23.99 21.07
N ASP A 487 -5.18 -22.98 20.19
CA ASP A 487 -4.88 -23.14 18.77
C ASP A 487 -3.46 -23.68 18.62
N GLU A 488 -3.19 -24.56 17.65
CA GLU A 488 -1.82 -25.02 17.39
C GLU A 488 -0.89 -23.84 17.07
N ASP A 489 -1.49 -22.75 16.58
CA ASP A 489 -0.81 -21.50 16.34
C ASP A 489 -0.30 -20.82 17.63
N ASN A 490 -0.81 -21.20 18.80
CA ASN A 490 -0.43 -20.66 20.09
C ASN A 490 0.42 -21.65 20.91
N ARG A 491 1.41 -22.31 20.29
CA ARG A 491 2.38 -23.17 21.00
C ARG A 491 3.79 -22.64 20.87
N LEU A 492 4.52 -22.61 21.99
CA LEU A 492 5.97 -22.41 21.95
C LEU A 492 6.63 -23.64 21.32
N VAL A 493 7.86 -23.45 20.82
CA VAL A 493 8.62 -24.47 20.06
C VAL A 493 8.91 -25.73 20.89
N ASN A 494 8.96 -25.58 22.22
CA ASN A 494 9.09 -26.69 23.16
C ASN A 494 7.74 -27.38 23.49
N LEU A 495 6.71 -27.17 22.67
CA LEU A 495 5.36 -27.72 22.81
C LEU A 495 4.61 -27.25 24.06
N HIS A 496 5.13 -26.26 24.79
CA HIS A 496 4.35 -25.65 25.86
C HIS A 496 3.17 -24.88 25.26
N PRO A 497 1.93 -25.22 25.64
CA PRO A 497 0.76 -24.49 25.20
C PRO A 497 0.82 -23.07 25.75
N TYR A 498 0.43 -22.07 24.96
CA TYR A 498 0.07 -20.78 25.51
C TYR A 498 -1.01 -21.00 26.57
N GLY A 499 -0.75 -20.61 27.81
CA GLY A 499 -1.82 -20.14 28.69
C GLY A 499 -2.20 -20.96 29.92
N SER A 500 -1.53 -22.04 30.32
CA SER A 500 -1.80 -22.58 31.68
C SER A 500 -1.15 -21.65 32.72
N ILE A 501 -1.85 -20.56 33.05
CA ILE A 501 -1.45 -19.62 34.10
C ILE A 501 -2.51 -19.70 35.18
N SER A 502 -2.15 -20.36 36.27
CA SER A 502 -2.91 -20.28 37.51
C SER A 502 -2.47 -19.03 38.25
N PHE A 503 -3.34 -18.02 38.31
CA PHE A 503 -3.14 -16.90 39.22
C PHE A 503 -3.74 -17.28 40.58
N ALA A 504 -2.87 -17.54 41.54
CA ALA A 504 -3.26 -17.53 42.95
C ALA A 504 -3.03 -16.12 43.48
N ALA A 505 -4.10 -15.44 43.91
CA ALA A 505 -4.01 -14.18 44.65
C ALA A 505 -3.35 -14.44 46.01
#